data_AF-A0A381C646-F1
#
_entry.id   AF-A0A381C646-F1
#
_cell.length_a   1.000
_cell.length_b   1.000
_cell.length_c   1.000
_cell.angle_alpha   90.00
_cell.angle_beta   90.00
_cell.angle_gamma   90.00
#
_symmetry.space_group_name_H-M   'P 1'
#
loop_
_entity.id
_entity.type
_entity.pdbx_description
1 polymer ?
#
loop_
_entity_poly.entity_id
_entity_poly.type
_entity_poly.pdbx_seq_one_letter_code
_entity_poly.pdbx_strand_id
1 'polypeptide(L)'
;MKTTLQKVKDGIAAALQGRTVEEMEDAQRQEAVCAAVGRFLESNSDWRPSHQSAPAGQPVKDSKQKAKHKAKRIKKTLGAGAGTFKPHIVDEAALERARVKCREIVAADPAAYSFIIESAPIKGTND
;
A
#
# COMPACT_ATOMS: atom_id res chain seq x y z
N MET A 1 -8.73 -15.70 34.20
CA MET A 1 -8.10 -17.02 33.90
C MET A 1 -9.18 -18.08 33.82
N LYS A 2 -9.16 -18.94 32.80
CA LYS A 2 -10.09 -20.07 32.68
C LYS A 2 -9.81 -21.11 33.77
N THR A 3 -10.86 -21.65 34.39
CA THR A 3 -10.74 -22.73 35.38
C THR A 3 -10.27 -24.02 34.71
N THR A 4 -9.74 -24.95 35.49
CA THR A 4 -9.23 -26.25 35.01
C THR A 4 -10.32 -27.04 34.28
N LEU A 5 -11.55 -27.01 34.78
CA LEU A 5 -12.70 -27.66 34.14
C LEU A 5 -13.04 -27.03 32.79
N GLN A 6 -12.93 -25.71 32.67
CA GLN A 6 -13.22 -25.01 31.41
C GLN A 6 -12.18 -25.37 30.34
N LYS A 7 -10.90 -25.44 30.70
CA LYS A 7 -9.84 -25.85 29.78
C LYS A 7 -10.06 -27.27 29.23
N VAL A 8 -10.51 -28.20 30.08
CA VAL A 8 -10.82 -29.57 29.66
C VAL A 8 -12.03 -29.60 28.70
N LYS A 9 -13.09 -28.84 29.01
CA LYS A 9 -14.26 -28.73 28.13
C LYS A 9 -13.90 -28.14 26.76
N ASP A 10 -13.12 -27.06 26.75
CA ASP A 10 -12.69 -26.41 25.52
C ASP A 10 -11.81 -27.35 24.69
N GLY A 11 -10.90 -28.10 25.33
CA GLY A 11 -10.06 -29.11 24.67
C GLY A 11 -10.85 -30.27 24.07
N ILE A 12 -11.88 -30.77 24.77
CA ILE A 12 -12.77 -31.82 24.24
C ILE A 12 -13.58 -31.30 23.05
N ALA A 13 -14.13 -30.07 23.15
CA ALA A 13 -14.89 -29.47 22.07
C ALA A 13 -14.02 -29.26 20.81
N ALA A 14 -12.80 -28.76 21.00
CA ALA A 14 -11.83 -28.56 19.94
C ALA A 14 -11.47 -29.90 19.26
N ALA A 15 -11.19 -30.95 20.05
CA ALA A 15 -10.88 -32.28 19.53
C ALA A 15 -12.06 -32.90 18.74
N LEU A 16 -13.29 -32.75 19.21
CA LEU A 16 -14.50 -33.23 18.50
C LEU A 16 -14.69 -32.54 17.14
N GLN A 17 -14.23 -31.30 17.02
CA GLN A 17 -14.35 -30.50 15.81
C GLN A 17 -13.09 -30.56 14.93
N GLY A 18 -12.08 -31.33 15.34
CA GLY A 18 -10.80 -31.47 14.64
C GLY A 18 -9.99 -30.18 14.60
N ARG A 19 -10.20 -29.27 15.56
CA ARG A 19 -9.56 -27.96 15.66
C ARG A 19 -8.78 -27.82 16.96
N THR A 20 -7.92 -26.81 17.06
CA THR A 20 -7.30 -26.44 18.34
C THR A 20 -8.22 -25.51 19.16
N VAL A 21 -7.92 -25.35 20.46
CA VAL A 21 -8.69 -24.45 21.33
C VAL A 21 -8.53 -23.00 20.88
N GLU A 22 -7.33 -22.65 20.42
CA GLU A 22 -6.99 -21.34 19.87
C GLU A 22 -7.80 -21.04 18.60
N GLU A 23 -7.92 -22.00 17.68
CA GLU A 23 -8.73 -21.84 16.46
C GLU A 23 -10.22 -21.64 16.77
N MET A 24 -10.72 -22.28 17.82
CA MET A 24 -12.09 -22.12 18.31
C MET A 24 -12.32 -20.74 18.93
N GLU A 25 -11.37 -20.26 19.73
CA GLU A 25 -11.42 -18.90 20.30
C GLU A 25 -11.34 -17.82 19.22
N ASP A 26 -10.48 -18.01 18.21
CA ASP A 26 -10.36 -17.10 17.09
C ASP A 26 -11.63 -17.07 16.22
N ALA A 27 -12.25 -18.23 15.99
CA ALA A 27 -13.54 -18.30 15.30
C ALA A 27 -14.64 -17.53 16.07
N GLN A 28 -14.71 -17.69 17.39
CA GLN A 28 -15.66 -16.95 18.22
C GLN A 28 -15.39 -15.43 18.20
N ARG A 29 -14.11 -15.02 18.22
CA ARG A 29 -13.74 -13.61 18.07
C ARG A 29 -14.17 -13.04 16.73
N GLN A 30 -13.93 -13.78 15.64
CA GLN A 30 -14.34 -13.37 14.29
C GLN A 30 -15.86 -13.26 14.17
N GLU A 31 -16.60 -14.21 14.74
CA GLU A 31 -18.07 -14.17 14.76
C GLU A 31 -18.59 -12.96 15.54
N ALA A 32 -18.03 -12.69 16.72
CA ALA A 32 -18.39 -11.52 17.52
C ALA A 32 -18.12 -10.20 16.78
N VAL A 33 -16.96 -10.09 16.10
CA VAL A 33 -16.63 -8.92 15.27
C VAL A 33 -17.59 -8.81 14.09
N CYS A 34 -17.90 -9.91 13.41
CA CYS A 34 -18.83 -9.92 12.29
C CYS A 34 -20.23 -9.45 12.72
N ALA A 35 -20.73 -9.95 13.85
CA ALA A 35 -22.01 -9.53 14.42
C ALA A 35 -22.01 -8.05 14.83
N ALA A 36 -20.94 -7.57 15.46
CA ALA A 36 -20.81 -6.16 15.85
C ALA A 36 -20.76 -5.23 14.63
N VAL A 37 -19.99 -5.61 13.60
CA VAL A 37 -19.92 -4.88 12.33
C VAL A 37 -21.28 -4.92 11.63
N GLY A 38 -21.97 -6.05 11.62
CA GLY A 38 -23.33 -6.18 11.07
C GLY A 38 -24.30 -5.19 11.70
N ARG A 39 -24.39 -5.18 13.04
CA ARG A 39 -25.24 -4.22 13.79
C ARG A 39 -24.87 -2.77 13.52
N PHE A 40 -23.57 -2.48 13.43
CA PHE A 40 -23.08 -1.14 13.11
C PHE A 40 -23.55 -0.70 11.71
N LEU A 41 -23.41 -1.58 10.71
CA LEU A 41 -23.81 -1.30 9.32
C LEU A 41 -25.33 -1.26 9.14
N GLU A 42 -26.10 -2.00 9.94
CA GLU A 42 -27.57 -1.89 10.00
C GLU A 42 -28.01 -0.51 10.51
N SER A 43 -27.31 0.02 11.52
CA SER A 43 -27.61 1.33 12.10
C SER A 43 -27.01 2.50 11.31
N ASN A 44 -26.01 2.23 10.45
CA ASN A 44 -25.26 3.22 9.68
C ASN A 44 -25.23 2.81 8.21
N SER A 45 -26.38 2.90 7.54
CA SER A 45 -26.56 2.48 6.14
C SER A 45 -25.62 3.19 5.16
N ASP A 46 -25.19 4.41 5.48
CA ASP A 46 -24.27 5.22 4.66
C ASP A 46 -22.85 4.61 4.60
N TRP A 47 -22.49 3.80 5.59
CA TRP A 47 -21.21 3.09 5.66
C TRP A 47 -21.24 1.74 4.97
N ARG A 48 -22.40 1.30 4.49
CA ARG A 48 -22.52 0.02 3.78
C ARG A 48 -21.76 0.14 2.46
N PRO A 49 -20.72 -0.67 2.22
CA PRO A 49 -20.02 -0.65 0.95
C PRO A 49 -21.05 -0.84 -0.16
N SER A 50 -21.07 0.08 -1.12
CA SER A 50 -21.96 0.00 -2.28
C SER A 50 -21.93 -1.42 -2.84
N HIS A 51 -23.09 -2.06 -2.94
CA HIS A 51 -23.31 -3.41 -3.50
C HIS A 51 -22.98 -3.49 -5.00
N GLN A 52 -22.12 -2.62 -5.52
CA GLN A 52 -21.40 -2.88 -6.74
C GLN A 52 -20.43 -4.02 -6.46
N SER A 53 -20.93 -5.24 -6.60
CA SER A 53 -20.14 -6.44 -6.75
C SER A 53 -19.00 -6.12 -7.71
N ALA A 54 -17.78 -6.05 -7.15
CA ALA A 54 -16.58 -6.02 -7.97
C ALA A 54 -16.70 -7.22 -8.91
N PRO A 55 -16.62 -7.03 -10.24
CA PRO A 55 -16.90 -8.10 -11.19
C PRO A 55 -16.00 -9.27 -10.82
N ALA A 56 -16.62 -10.42 -10.52
CA ALA A 56 -15.95 -11.64 -10.08
C ALA A 56 -14.79 -11.93 -11.03
N GLY A 57 -13.59 -11.56 -10.62
CA GLY A 57 -12.39 -11.78 -11.41
C GLY A 57 -12.15 -13.27 -11.41
N GLN A 58 -12.48 -13.95 -12.51
CA GLN A 58 -12.09 -15.34 -12.72
C GLN A 58 -10.63 -15.51 -12.31
N PRO A 59 -10.29 -16.51 -11.49
CA PRO A 59 -8.91 -16.73 -11.09
C PRO A 59 -8.11 -17.05 -12.36
N VAL A 60 -7.30 -16.08 -12.77
CA VAL A 60 -6.49 -16.17 -13.98
C VAL A 60 -5.37 -17.18 -13.68
N LYS A 61 -5.55 -18.43 -14.12
CA LYS A 61 -4.63 -19.55 -13.83
C LYS A 61 -3.26 -19.38 -14.49
N ASP A 62 -3.17 -18.64 -15.59
CA ASP A 62 -1.93 -18.45 -16.35
C ASP A 62 -1.23 -17.11 -16.08
N SER A 63 0.07 -17.15 -15.78
CA SER A 63 0.91 -15.96 -15.51
C SER A 63 0.90 -14.97 -16.68
N LYS A 64 0.88 -15.47 -17.93
CA LYS A 64 0.77 -14.63 -19.14
C LYS A 64 -0.58 -13.92 -19.23
N GLN A 65 -1.64 -14.59 -18.80
CA GLN A 65 -2.99 -14.05 -18.81
C GLN A 65 -3.16 -13.03 -17.67
N LYS A 66 -2.50 -13.26 -16.50
CA LYS A 66 -2.38 -12.27 -15.42
C LYS A 66 -1.65 -11.00 -15.88
N ALA A 67 -0.54 -11.15 -16.60
CA ALA A 67 0.22 -10.02 -17.15
C ALA A 67 -0.63 -9.21 -18.14
N LYS A 68 -1.35 -9.89 -19.04
CA LYS A 68 -2.26 -9.24 -20.00
C LYS A 68 -3.44 -8.54 -19.31
N HIS A 69 -4.05 -9.17 -18.31
CA HIS A 69 -5.12 -8.55 -17.51
C HIS A 69 -4.61 -7.38 -16.68
N LYS A 70 -3.40 -7.47 -16.10
CA LYS A 70 -2.76 -6.38 -15.36
C LYS A 70 -2.48 -5.19 -16.28
N ALA A 71 -1.90 -5.42 -17.45
CA ALA A 71 -1.67 -4.37 -18.44
C ALA A 71 -2.99 -3.72 -18.91
N LYS A 72 -4.04 -4.52 -19.15
CA LYS A 72 -5.37 -4.01 -19.52
C LYS A 72 -6.02 -3.18 -18.41
N ARG A 73 -5.87 -3.61 -17.14
CA ARG A 73 -6.35 -2.87 -15.97
C ARG A 73 -5.60 -1.56 -15.78
N ILE A 74 -4.27 -1.59 -15.85
CA ILE A 74 -3.41 -0.41 -15.76
C ILE A 74 -3.77 0.60 -16.86
N LYS A 75 -3.97 0.14 -18.10
CA LYS A 75 -4.41 1.01 -19.21
C LYS A 75 -5.80 1.60 -19.00
N LYS A 76 -6.70 0.89 -18.30
CA LYS A 76 -8.04 1.39 -17.96
C LYS A 76 -8.00 2.40 -16.80
N THR A 77 -7.19 2.16 -15.76
CA THR A 77 -7.06 3.06 -14.61
C THR A 77 -6.29 4.33 -14.93
N LEU A 78 -5.31 4.25 -15.83
CA LEU A 78 -4.59 5.41 -16.32
C LEU A 78 -5.38 6.17 -17.40
N GLY A 79 -6.55 5.66 -17.85
CA GLY A 79 -7.26 6.22 -18.99
C GLY A 79 -6.50 5.96 -20.30
N ALA A 80 -7.25 5.70 -21.38
CA ALA A 80 -6.67 5.63 -22.71
C ALA A 80 -6.26 7.05 -23.14
N GLY A 81 -5.08 7.49 -22.68
CA GLY A 81 -4.58 8.85 -22.90
C GLY A 81 -3.87 9.51 -21.71
N ALA A 82 -3.63 8.83 -20.57
CA ALA A 82 -2.70 9.38 -19.58
C ALA A 82 -1.36 9.66 -20.26
N GLY A 83 -1.02 10.94 -20.31
CA GLY A 83 -0.02 11.52 -21.18
C GLY A 83 1.21 10.65 -21.31
N THR A 84 1.57 10.38 -22.57
CA THR A 84 2.93 9.99 -22.94
C THR A 84 3.90 10.80 -22.10
N PHE A 85 4.81 10.12 -21.40
CA PHE A 85 5.87 10.77 -20.64
C PHE A 85 6.52 11.81 -21.54
N LYS A 86 6.32 13.09 -21.19
CA LYS A 86 7.03 14.18 -21.83
C LYS A 86 8.34 14.31 -21.07
N PRO A 87 9.49 13.91 -21.64
CA PRO A 87 10.76 14.16 -21.01
C PRO A 87 10.85 15.66 -20.74
N HIS A 88 11.19 16.03 -19.51
CA HIS A 88 11.43 17.42 -19.17
C HIS A 88 12.73 17.83 -19.87
N ILE A 89 12.62 18.57 -20.96
CA ILE A 89 13.77 19.18 -21.62
C ILE A 89 14.26 20.26 -20.67
N VAL A 90 15.39 20.02 -20.02
CA VAL A 90 16.03 20.99 -19.15
C VAL A 90 16.64 22.07 -20.02
N ASP A 91 16.30 23.34 -19.76
CA ASP A 91 17.05 24.47 -20.32
C ASP A 91 18.41 24.51 -19.64
N GLU A 92 19.44 24.03 -20.33
CA GLU A 92 20.82 23.93 -19.82
C GLU A 92 21.36 25.29 -19.38
N ALA A 93 20.95 26.38 -20.04
CA ALA A 93 21.37 27.73 -19.65
C ALA A 93 20.68 28.18 -18.35
N ALA A 94 19.42 27.82 -18.15
CA ALA A 94 18.73 28.05 -16.88
C ALA A 94 19.32 27.21 -15.74
N LEU A 95 19.69 25.96 -16.04
CA LEU A 95 20.34 25.06 -15.09
C LEU A 95 21.70 25.61 -14.65
N GLU A 96 22.51 26.09 -15.60
CA GLU A 96 23.83 26.63 -15.28
C GLU A 96 23.73 27.93 -14.48
N ARG A 97 22.78 28.82 -14.80
CA ARG A 97 22.49 30.01 -13.97
C ARG A 97 22.10 29.64 -12.54
N ALA A 98 21.29 28.61 -12.35
CA ALA A 98 20.90 28.14 -11.03
C ALA A 98 22.09 27.57 -10.25
N ARG A 99 22.94 26.77 -10.91
CA ARG A 99 24.16 26.20 -10.30
C ARG A 99 25.12 27.27 -9.82
N VAL A 100 25.39 28.29 -10.64
CA VAL A 100 26.25 29.41 -10.26
C VAL A 100 25.71 30.12 -9.02
N LYS A 101 24.41 30.44 -9.01
CA LYS A 101 23.76 31.08 -7.86
C LYS A 101 23.83 30.25 -6.58
N CYS A 102 23.63 28.93 -6.68
CA CYS A 102 23.75 28.03 -5.54
C CYS A 102 25.19 28.01 -4.98
N ARG A 103 26.21 28.02 -5.86
CA ARG A 103 27.62 28.11 -5.43
C ARG A 103 27.92 29.43 -4.71
N GLU A 104 27.36 30.55 -5.18
CA GLU A 104 27.48 31.85 -4.52
C GLU A 104 26.87 31.82 -3.10
N ILE A 105 25.69 31.22 -2.93
CA ILE A 105 25.02 31.09 -1.63
C ILE A 105 25.85 30.23 -0.66
N VAL A 106 26.38 29.10 -1.15
CA VAL A 106 27.24 28.21 -0.33
C VAL A 106 28.57 28.90 0.04
N ALA A 107 29.13 29.72 -0.85
CA ALA A 107 30.34 30.49 -0.57
C ALA A 107 30.10 31.62 0.44
N ALA A 108 28.90 32.21 0.45
CA ALA A 108 28.53 33.28 1.38
C ALA A 108 28.34 32.78 2.82
N ASP A 109 27.79 31.58 3.00
CA ASP A 109 27.71 30.92 4.32
C ASP A 109 27.92 29.40 4.21
N PRO A 110 29.19 28.96 4.23
CA PRO A 110 29.52 27.54 4.16
C PRO A 110 29.02 26.76 5.37
N ALA A 111 28.95 27.37 6.55
CA ALA A 111 28.55 26.66 7.78
C ALA A 111 27.06 26.31 7.77
N ALA A 112 26.22 27.19 7.21
CA ALA A 112 24.78 26.95 7.09
C ALA A 112 24.38 26.06 5.91
N TYR A 113 25.12 26.10 4.79
CA TYR A 113 24.64 25.49 3.54
C TYR A 113 25.47 24.32 3.00
N SER A 114 26.71 24.11 3.47
CA SER A 114 27.58 23.04 2.95
C SER A 114 27.01 21.63 3.14
N PHE A 115 26.17 21.41 4.15
CA PHE A 115 25.53 20.11 4.41
C PHE A 115 24.24 19.89 3.60
N ILE A 116 23.66 20.95 3.02
CA ILE A 116 22.41 20.90 2.25
C ILE A 116 22.69 20.90 0.75
N ILE A 117 23.67 21.71 0.34
CA ILE A 117 24.06 21.89 -1.06
C ILE A 117 25.54 21.52 -1.13
N GLU A 118 25.81 20.27 -1.47
CA GLU A 118 27.18 19.82 -1.69
C GLU A 118 27.82 20.67 -2.79
N SER A 119 28.97 21.26 -2.48
CA SER A 119 29.80 22.01 -3.44
C SER A 119 30.58 21.09 -4.39
N ALA A 120 30.59 19.78 -4.11
CA ALA A 120 31.22 18.77 -4.94
C ALA A 120 30.39 18.46 -6.21
N PRO A 121 31.03 18.04 -7.31
CA PRO A 121 30.30 17.53 -8.46
C PRO A 121 29.43 16.34 -8.05
N ILE A 122 28.18 16.30 -8.53
CA ILE A 122 27.26 15.18 -8.30
C ILE A 122 27.96 13.90 -8.79
N LYS A 123 28.24 12.98 -7.86
CA LYS A 123 28.85 11.69 -8.16
C LYS A 123 27.92 10.92 -9.09
N GLY A 124 28.24 10.88 -10.38
CA GLY A 124 27.43 10.19 -11.39
C GLY A 124 27.40 10.82 -12.78
N THR A 125 28.00 11.99 -12.99
CA THR A 125 28.22 12.53 -14.35
C THR A 125 29.71 12.57 -14.67
N ASN A 126 30.12 11.52 -15.38
CA ASN A 126 31.34 11.34 -16.18
C ASN A 126 32.66 11.06 -15.43
N ASP A 127 32.95 9.77 -15.24
CA ASP A 127 33.89 9.00 -16.08
C ASP A 127 33.31 7.62 -16.38
#